data_AF-A0A067L5V1-F1
#
_entry.id   AF-A0A067L5V1-F1
#
_cell.length_a   1.000
_cell.length_b   1.000
_cell.length_c   1.000
_cell.angle_alpha   90.00
_cell.angle_beta   90.00
_cell.angle_gamma   90.00
#
_symmetry.space_group_name_H-M   'P 1'
#
loop_
_entity.id
_entity.type
_entity.pdbx_description
1 polymer ?
#
loop_
_entity_poly.entity_id
_entity_poly.type
_entity_poly.pdbx_seq_one_letter_code
_entity_poly.pdbx_strand_id
1 'polypeptide(L)'
;MDSQFSLQLVPSRHEMHIRFKNILQLFWSLLDKDWTIRLQYMYREGNAMVDRLANLAVSSSSQKFLIQQPPASVMDSLHFDFQVVYWPRLINSV
;
A
#
# COMPACT_ATOMS: atom_id res chain seq x y z
N MET A 1 0.48 5.69 1.72
CA MET A 1 -0.47 4.90 2.53
C MET A 1 -1.59 5.80 3.01
N ASP A 2 -2.85 5.39 2.91
CA ASP A 2 -4.01 6.20 3.30
C ASP A 2 -4.46 5.96 4.77
N SER A 3 -4.03 4.86 5.38
CA SER A 3 -4.27 4.54 6.80
C SER A 3 -3.33 5.33 7.73
N GLN A 4 -3.87 6.36 8.40
CA GLN A 4 -3.14 7.10 9.44
C GLN A 4 -2.78 6.22 10.63
N PHE A 5 -3.66 5.28 11.01
CA PHE A 5 -3.40 4.34 12.10
C PHE A 5 -2.12 3.53 11.85
N SER A 6 -1.95 3.02 10.64
CA SER A 6 -0.77 2.25 10.28
C SER A 6 0.50 3.10 10.24
N LEU A 7 0.41 4.36 9.80
CA LEU A 7 1.54 5.29 9.81
C LEU A 7 2.01 5.65 11.23
N GLN A 8 1.12 5.64 12.21
CA GLN A 8 1.48 5.84 13.62
C GLN A 8 2.01 4.56 14.26
N LEU A 9 1.45 3.40 13.88
CA LEU A 9 1.76 2.12 14.50
C LEU A 9 3.15 1.60 14.12
N VAL A 10 3.55 1.74 12.85
CA VAL A 10 4.79 1.12 12.34
C VAL A 10 6.08 1.74 12.88
N PRO A 11 6.20 3.08 13.03
CA PRO A 11 7.39 3.71 13.61
C PRO A 11 7.61 3.37 15.09
N SER A 12 6.55 3.05 15.83
CA SER A 12 6.59 2.71 17.26
C SER A 12 7.11 1.28 17.50
N ARG A 13 8.31 0.96 17.02
CA ARG A 13 8.95 -0.37 17.19
C ARG A 13 9.02 -0.85 18.64
N HIS A 14 9.03 0.09 19.58
CA HIS A 14 9.13 -0.16 21.02
C HIS A 14 7.77 -0.45 21.67
N GLU A 15 6.65 -0.08 21.05
CA GLU A 15 5.30 -0.31 21.54
C GLU A 15 4.70 -1.53 20.86
N MET A 16 4.89 -2.70 21.48
CA MET A 16 4.40 -3.95 20.91
C MET A 16 2.89 -4.09 21.09
N HIS A 17 2.12 -3.80 20.04
CA HIS A 17 0.69 -4.09 20.03
C HIS A 17 0.44 -5.59 19.90
N ILE A 18 0.03 -6.24 21.00
CA ILE A 18 -0.16 -7.70 21.10
C ILE A 18 -1.03 -8.24 19.94
N ARG A 19 -2.11 -7.53 19.59
CA ARG A 19 -3.03 -7.92 18.50
C ARG A 19 -2.35 -8.03 17.14
N PHE A 20 -1.35 -7.21 16.86
CA PHE A 20 -0.71 -7.12 15.54
C PHE A 20 0.74 -7.62 15.55
N LYS A 21 1.20 -8.20 16.66
CA LYS A 21 2.61 -8.59 16.89
C LYS A 21 3.21 -9.35 15.72
N ASN A 22 2.56 -10.40 15.24
CA ASN A 22 3.09 -11.24 14.17
C ASN A 22 3.25 -10.47 12.85
N ILE A 23 2.26 -9.63 12.51
CA ILE A 23 2.29 -8.82 11.28
C ILE A 23 3.35 -7.71 11.41
N LEU A 24 3.46 -7.06 12.56
CA LEU A 24 4.46 -6.01 12.79
C LEU A 24 5.89 -6.56 12.78
N GLN A 25 6.12 -7.74 13.37
CA GLN A 25 7.44 -8.40 13.30
C GLN A 25 7.83 -8.73 11.85
N LEU A 26 6.91 -9.30 11.08
CA LEU A 26 7.14 -9.54 9.65
C LEU A 26 7.42 -8.22 8.92
N PHE A 27 6.60 -7.19 9.15
CA PHE A 27 6.77 -5.89 8.54
C PHE A 27 8.16 -5.28 8.83
N TRP A 28 8.60 -5.28 10.08
CA TRP A 28 9.91 -4.74 10.45
C TRP A 28 11.06 -5.58 9.87
N SER A 29 10.93 -6.91 9.83
CA SER A 29 11.94 -7.75 9.14
C SER A 29 12.05 -7.46 7.64
N LEU A 30 10.97 -6.98 7.01
CA LEU A 30 11.00 -6.52 5.62
C LEU A 30 11.61 -5.12 5.50
N LEU A 31 11.39 -4.25 6.48
CA LEU A 31 12.01 -2.92 6.54
C LEU A 31 13.53 -2.99 6.75
N ASP A 32 14.02 -3.99 7.47
CA ASP A 32 15.44 -4.14 7.81
C ASP A 32 16.27 -4.79 6.67
N LYS A 33 15.67 -4.98 5.49
CA LYS A 33 16.37 -5.41 4.27
C LYS A 33 17.17 -4.27 3.64
N ASP A 34 17.86 -4.54 2.53
CA ASP A 34 18.78 -3.61 1.85
C ASP A 34 18.12 -2.37 1.21
N TRP A 35 16.82 -2.15 1.39
CA TRP A 35 16.10 -1.03 0.78
C TRP A 35 15.80 0.07 1.79
N THR A 36 16.06 1.32 1.41
CA THR A 36 15.60 2.47 2.20
C THR A 36 14.11 2.70 1.93
N ILE A 37 13.27 2.33 2.89
CA ILE A 37 11.81 2.48 2.78
C ILE A 37 11.35 3.74 3.53
N ARG A 38 10.56 4.58 2.85
CA ARG A 38 9.88 5.75 3.45
C ARG A 38 8.38 5.52 3.44
N LEU A 39 7.76 5.56 4.61
CA LEU A 39 6.31 5.50 4.74
C LEU A 39 5.76 6.92 4.78
N GLN A 40 4.91 7.26 3.82
CA GLN A 40 4.28 8.57 3.72
C GLN A 40 2.76 8.43 3.61
N TYR A 41 2.06 9.39 4.21
CA TYR A 41 0.65 9.57 3.97
C TYR A 41 0.39 9.90 2.50
N MET A 42 -0.67 9.32 1.94
CA MET A 42 -1.17 9.69 0.63
C MET A 42 -2.70 9.73 0.66
N TYR A 43 -3.28 10.59 -0.17
CA TYR A 43 -4.72 10.64 -0.37
C TYR A 43 -5.25 9.32 -0.94
N ARG A 44 -6.51 9.02 -0.63
CA ARG A 44 -7.16 7.76 -1.06
C ARG A 44 -7.25 7.64 -2.57
N GLU A 45 -7.46 8.76 -3.24
CA GLU A 45 -7.44 8.88 -4.70
C GLU A 45 -6.11 8.39 -5.26
N GLY A 46 -4.99 8.84 -4.70
CA GLY A 46 -3.67 8.37 -5.09
C GLY A 46 -3.41 6.90 -4.74
N ASN A 47 -4.13 6.35 -3.75
CA ASN A 47 -4.04 4.94 -3.36
C ASN A 47 -5.06 4.04 -4.07
N ALA A 48 -5.90 4.60 -4.96
CA ALA A 48 -7.08 3.93 -5.49
C ALA A 48 -6.74 2.64 -6.26
N MET A 49 -5.58 2.58 -6.94
CA MET A 49 -5.13 1.37 -7.61
C MET A 49 -4.84 0.24 -6.61
N VAL A 50 -4.16 0.53 -5.50
CA VAL A 50 -3.87 -0.44 -4.45
C VAL A 50 -5.17 -0.93 -3.79
N ASP A 51 -6.10 -0.02 -3.52
CA ASP A 51 -7.42 -0.36 -2.96
C ASP A 51 -8.21 -1.29 -3.90
N ARG A 52 -8.21 -1.03 -5.21
CA ARG A 52 -8.85 -1.91 -6.20
C ARG A 52 -8.21 -3.29 -6.21
N LEU A 53 -6.88 -3.38 -6.19
CA LEU A 53 -6.18 -4.66 -6.15
C LEU A 53 -6.46 -5.43 -4.85
N ALA A 54 -6.50 -4.74 -3.71
CA ALA A 54 -6.86 -5.34 -2.44
C ALA A 54 -8.29 -5.91 -2.45
N ASN A 55 -9.26 -5.16 -2.99
CA ASN A 55 -10.64 -5.61 -3.13
C ASN A 55 -10.78 -6.82 -4.08
N LEU A 56 -10.00 -6.86 -5.16
CA LEU A 56 -9.93 -8.04 -6.04
C LEU A 56 -9.37 -9.26 -5.30
N ALA A 57 -8.36 -9.07 -4.46
CA ALA A 57 -7.81 -10.15 -3.66
C ALA A 57 -8.83 -10.68 -2.63
N VAL A 58 -9.58 -9.80 -1.96
CA VAL A 58 -10.60 -10.18 -0.97
C VAL A 58 -11.78 -10.94 -1.61
N SER A 59 -12.17 -10.54 -2.81
CA SER A 59 -13.25 -11.19 -3.56
C SER A 59 -12.82 -12.47 -4.29
N SER A 60 -11.53 -12.76 -4.34
CA SER A 60 -11.00 -13.98 -4.96
C SER A 60 -11.25 -15.20 -4.06
N SER A 61 -11.68 -16.30 -4.67
CA SER A 61 -11.83 -17.60 -3.98
C SER A 61 -10.49 -18.27 -3.67
N SER A 62 -9.39 -17.80 -4.28
CA SER A 62 -8.07 -18.40 -4.14
C SER A 62 -7.19 -17.60 -3.17
N GLN A 63 -6.53 -18.30 -2.23
CA GLN A 63 -5.62 -17.67 -1.26
C GLN A 63 -4.38 -17.02 -1.88
N LYS A 64 -3.97 -17.48 -3.06
CA LYS A 64 -2.87 -16.93 -3.83
C LYS A 64 -3.23 -16.98 -5.31
N PHE A 65 -3.01 -15.88 -6.01
CA PHE A 65 -3.26 -15.78 -7.44
C PHE A 65 -2.09 -15.05 -8.10
N LEU A 66 -1.48 -15.68 -9.11
CA LEU A 66 -0.42 -15.06 -9.89
C LEU A 66 -1.05 -14.28 -11.05
N ILE A 67 -0.94 -12.95 -10.98
CA ILE A 67 -1.40 -12.05 -12.04
C ILE A 67 -0.28 -11.91 -13.06
N GLN A 68 -0.45 -12.48 -14.25
CA GLN A 68 0.50 -12.34 -15.36
C GLN A 68 0.21 -11.12 -16.25
N GLN A 69 -1.03 -10.65 -16.25
CA GLN A 69 -1.47 -9.46 -16.98
C GLN A 69 -2.34 -8.59 -16.07
N PRO A 70 -2.28 -7.25 -16.18
CA PRO A 70 -3.08 -6.38 -15.32
C PRO A 70 -4.58 -6.69 -15.46
N PRO A 71 -5.34 -6.79 -14.34
CA PRO A 71 -6.79 -6.94 -14.40
C PRO A 71 -7.45 -5.79 -15.17
N ALA A 72 -8.47 -6.09 -15.97
CA ALA A 72 -9.19 -5.08 -16.75
C ALA A 72 -9.71 -3.92 -15.88
N SER A 73 -10.12 -4.20 -14.65
CA SER A 73 -10.64 -3.20 -13.70
C SER A 73 -9.62 -2.17 -13.19
N VAL A 74 -8.32 -2.41 -13.41
CA VAL A 74 -7.25 -1.45 -13.06
C VAL A 74 -6.63 -0.78 -14.29
N MET A 75 -7.01 -1.18 -15.51
CA MET A 75 -6.44 -0.65 -16.75
C MET A 75 -6.65 0.86 -16.88
N ASP A 76 -7.83 1.37 -16.53
CA ASP A 76 -8.10 2.81 -16.59
C ASP A 76 -7.14 3.59 -15.68
N SER A 77 -6.92 3.11 -14.44
CA SER A 77 -5.99 3.72 -13.50
C SER A 77 -4.54 3.71 -14.04
N LEU A 78 -4.13 2.59 -14.65
CA LEU A 78 -2.80 2.49 -15.27
C LEU A 78 -2.65 3.43 -16.48
N HIS A 79 -3.70 3.60 -17.28
CA HIS A 79 -3.69 4.54 -18.40
C HIS A 79 -3.58 5.99 -17.91
N PHE A 80 -4.30 6.35 -16.83
CA PHE A 80 -4.19 7.69 -16.24
C PHE A 80 -2.80 7.98 -15.65
N ASP A 81 -2.16 6.99 -15.04
CA ASP A 81 -0.77 7.09 -14.55
C ASP A 81 0.21 7.26 -15.72
N PHE A 82 0.07 6.45 -16.77
CA PHE A 82 0.93 6.52 -17.96
C PHE A 82 0.79 7.85 -18.70
N GLN A 83 -0.43 8.38 -18.79
CA GLN A 83 -0.71 9.67 -19.42
C GLN A 83 -0.33 10.85 -18.54
N VAL A 84 0.09 10.61 -17.29
CA VAL A 84 0.54 11.67 -16.39
C VAL A 84 -0.63 12.66 -16.15
N VAL A 85 -1.84 12.14 -15.92
CA VAL A 85 -3.07 12.97 -15.77
C VAL A 85 -3.58 12.98 -14.32
N TYR A 86 -3.03 12.15 -13.42
CA TYR A 86 -3.51 12.07 -12.04
C TYR A 86 -3.07 13.24 -11.13
N TRP A 87 -3.99 13.65 -10.25
CA TRP A 87 -3.90 14.73 -9.26
C TRP A 87 -4.33 14.19 -7.88
N PRO A 88 -3.73 14.63 -6.75
CA PRO A 88 -2.55 15.46 -6.62
C PRO A 88 -1.27 14.62 -6.65
N ARG A 89 -0.24 15.12 -7.32
CA ARG A 89 1.11 14.59 -7.18
C ARG A 89 1.73 15.25 -5.96
N LEU A 90 2.14 14.42 -5.01
CA LEU A 90 3.01 14.75 -3.88
C LEU A 90 3.07 16.24 -3.56
N ILE A 91 2.22 16.70 -2.63
CA ILE A 91 2.52 17.95 -1.92
C ILE A 91 3.79 17.64 -1.12
N ASN A 92 4.92 18.20 -1.54
CA ASN A 92 6.11 18.28 -0.69
C ASN A 92 5.69 19.05 0.56
N SER A 93 5.39 18.34 1.65
CA SER A 93 5.38 18.93 2.98
C SER A 93 6.83 19.23 3.33
N VAL A 94 7.17 20.51 3.24
CA VAL A 94 8.41 21.10 3.78
C VAL A 94 8.56 20.73 5.25
#